data_AF-A0A7W7U7L2-F1
#
_entry.id   AF-A0A7W7U7L2-F1
#
_cell.length_a   1.000
_cell.length_b   1.000
_cell.length_c   1.000
_cell.angle_alpha   90.00
_cell.angle_beta   90.00
_cell.angle_gamma   90.00
#
_symmetry.space_group_name_H-M   'P 1'
#
loop_
_entity.id
_entity.type
_entity.pdbx_description
1 polymer ?
#
loop_
_entity_poly.entity_id
_entity_poly.type
_entity_poly.pdbx_seq_one_letter_code
_entity_poly.pdbx_strand_id
1 'polypeptide(L)'
;MNDARFDEVKATFWSEGPAGTLTDAAVRDAEQRLGVRLPEALLALLRVRDGGVVADAWDAYPTDVPTSWSDDHVPFDVLMGIGENDDRLSMLDSAYLIEEWGLPSPLVLLSGDGHTWIALDYRTCGADGEPSVTWFDVEDESEVPLAGGFRTFVEGLTASTAFDDGQD
;
A
#
# COMPACT_ATOMS: atom_id res chain seq x y z
N MET A 1 -17.89 2.78 -13.85
CA MET A 1 -16.50 2.80 -13.36
C MET A 1 -15.62 2.28 -14.48
N ASN A 2 -14.54 2.98 -14.78
CA ASN A 2 -13.70 2.68 -15.94
C ASN A 2 -12.65 1.64 -15.52
N ASP A 3 -12.97 0.35 -15.65
CA ASP A 3 -12.02 -0.75 -15.35
C ASP A 3 -10.72 -0.66 -16.16
N ALA A 4 -10.76 0.03 -17.30
CA ALA A 4 -9.61 0.24 -18.18
C ALA A 4 -8.37 0.82 -17.48
N ARG A 5 -8.52 1.79 -16.55
CA ARG A 5 -7.35 2.41 -15.89
C ARG A 5 -6.70 1.46 -14.89
N PHE A 6 -7.49 0.84 -14.02
CA PHE A 6 -6.96 -0.11 -13.06
C PHE A 6 -6.32 -1.33 -13.76
N ASP A 7 -6.91 -1.82 -14.85
CA ASP A 7 -6.34 -2.93 -15.61
C ASP A 7 -5.02 -2.56 -16.30
N GLU A 8 -4.86 -1.33 -16.77
CA GLU A 8 -3.61 -0.80 -17.32
C GLU A 8 -2.50 -0.75 -16.26
N VAL A 9 -2.79 -0.16 -15.10
CA VAL A 9 -1.84 -0.08 -13.98
C VAL A 9 -1.45 -1.49 -13.54
N LYS A 10 -2.44 -2.36 -13.26
CA LYS A 10 -2.22 -3.75 -12.84
C LYS A 10 -1.31 -4.53 -13.78
N ALA A 11 -1.42 -4.32 -15.09
CA ALA A 11 -0.61 -5.02 -16.08
C ALA A 11 0.88 -4.65 -16.03
N THR A 12 1.22 -3.49 -15.49
CA THR A 12 2.58 -2.93 -15.44
C THR A 12 3.02 -2.52 -14.03
N PHE A 13 2.23 -2.91 -13.01
CA PHE A 13 2.41 -2.46 -11.63
C PHE A 13 3.71 -2.97 -10.99
N TRP A 14 4.12 -4.19 -11.33
CA TRP A 14 5.30 -4.83 -10.75
C TRP A 14 6.55 -4.59 -11.61
N SER A 15 7.68 -4.25 -10.97
CA SER A 15 8.94 -4.01 -11.69
C SER A 15 9.51 -5.30 -12.31
N GLU A 16 9.33 -6.42 -11.62
CA GLU A 16 9.72 -7.74 -12.10
C GLU A 16 8.50 -8.54 -12.59
N GLY A 17 8.71 -9.68 -13.26
CA GLY A 17 7.62 -10.53 -13.76
C GLY A 17 6.75 -11.19 -12.68
N PRO A 18 5.63 -11.84 -13.05
CA PRO A 18 4.72 -12.48 -12.08
C PRO A 18 5.44 -13.57 -11.26
N ALA A 19 5.17 -13.63 -9.95
CA ALA A 19 5.91 -14.47 -9.01
C ALA A 19 5.04 -15.45 -8.20
N GLY A 20 3.92 -15.90 -8.77
CA GLY A 20 3.10 -16.98 -8.21
C GLY A 20 1.68 -16.55 -7.86
N THR A 21 0.85 -17.56 -7.61
CA THR A 21 -0.61 -17.41 -7.47
C THR A 21 -0.99 -17.33 -6.00
N LEU A 22 -1.29 -16.13 -5.50
CA LEU A 22 -2.01 -15.96 -4.25
C LEU A 22 -3.32 -16.77 -4.30
N THR A 23 -3.46 -17.75 -3.41
CA THR A 23 -4.62 -18.64 -3.38
C THR A 23 -5.73 -18.05 -2.51
N ASP A 24 -6.99 -18.37 -2.84
CA ASP A 24 -8.11 -17.92 -1.99
C ASP A 24 -8.06 -18.50 -0.57
N ALA A 25 -7.31 -19.60 -0.34
CA ALA A 25 -7.09 -20.13 1.00
C ALA A 25 -6.13 -19.23 1.80
N ALA A 26 -5.03 -18.79 1.17
CA ALA A 26 -4.09 -17.85 1.76
C ALA A 26 -4.76 -16.50 2.06
N VAL A 27 -5.62 -16.00 1.15
CA VAL A 27 -6.39 -14.78 1.39
C VAL A 27 -7.27 -14.90 2.62
N ARG A 28 -8.04 -15.99 2.75
CA ARG A 28 -8.91 -16.20 3.91
C ARG A 28 -8.14 -16.31 5.22
N ASP A 29 -7.00 -16.99 5.20
CA ASP A 29 -6.12 -17.07 6.37
C ASP A 29 -5.58 -15.69 6.77
N ALA A 30 -5.17 -14.90 5.79
CA ALA A 30 -4.66 -13.55 6.01
C ALA A 30 -5.72 -12.60 6.56
N GLU A 31 -6.91 -12.56 5.95
CA GLU A 31 -8.04 -11.76 6.44
C GLU A 31 -8.41 -12.17 7.87
N GLN A 32 -8.36 -13.46 8.20
CA GLN A 32 -8.61 -13.96 9.55
C GLN A 32 -7.52 -13.52 10.55
N ARG A 33 -6.24 -13.57 10.16
CA ARG A 33 -5.11 -13.14 11.00
C ARG A 33 -5.09 -11.64 11.22
N LEU A 34 -5.37 -10.87 10.17
CA LEU A 34 -5.45 -9.40 10.21
C LEU A 34 -6.74 -8.91 10.89
N GLY A 35 -7.78 -9.75 10.93
CA GLY A 35 -9.09 -9.39 11.49
C GLY A 35 -9.88 -8.41 10.63
N VAL A 36 -9.56 -8.29 9.34
CA VAL A 36 -10.20 -7.37 8.39
C VAL A 36 -10.37 -8.04 7.02
N ARG A 37 -11.29 -7.52 6.20
CA ARG A 37 -11.40 -7.87 4.78
C ARG A 37 -10.47 -7.00 3.96
N LEU A 38 -9.71 -7.62 3.07
CA LEU A 38 -8.80 -6.91 2.18
C LEU A 38 -9.55 -6.38 0.94
N PRO A 39 -9.23 -5.18 0.45
CA PRO A 39 -9.85 -4.63 -0.75
C PRO A 39 -9.69 -5.54 -1.96
N GLU A 40 -10.75 -5.70 -2.77
CA GLU A 40 -10.70 -6.57 -3.96
C GLU A 40 -9.61 -6.13 -4.96
N ALA A 41 -9.38 -4.82 -5.07
CA ALA A 41 -8.32 -4.26 -5.90
C ALA A 41 -6.91 -4.64 -5.42
N LEU A 42 -6.69 -4.71 -4.10
CA LEU A 42 -5.42 -5.16 -3.54
C LEU A 42 -5.18 -6.64 -3.87
N LEU A 43 -6.20 -7.48 -3.63
CA LEU A 43 -6.13 -8.90 -3.97
C LEU A 43 -5.91 -9.14 -5.47
N ALA A 44 -6.44 -8.27 -6.34
CA ALA A 44 -6.19 -8.34 -7.78
C ALA A 44 -4.73 -8.09 -8.16
N LEU A 45 -4.04 -7.17 -7.49
CA LEU A 45 -2.59 -6.96 -7.67
C LEU A 45 -1.78 -8.15 -7.12
N LEU A 46 -2.13 -8.61 -5.91
CA LEU A 46 -1.39 -9.67 -5.23
C LEU A 46 -1.53 -11.05 -5.91
N ARG A 47 -2.62 -11.26 -6.65
CA ARG A 47 -2.79 -12.43 -7.52
C ARG A 47 -1.85 -12.46 -8.72
N VAL A 48 -1.31 -11.32 -9.14
CA VAL A 48 -0.26 -11.25 -10.18
C VAL A 48 1.11 -11.57 -9.56
N ARG A 49 1.37 -10.99 -8.39
CA ARG A 49 2.55 -11.27 -7.57
C ARG A 49 2.24 -10.93 -6.11
N ASP A 50 2.57 -11.83 -5.19
CA ASP A 50 2.32 -11.65 -3.76
C ASP A 50 3.40 -10.80 -3.07
N GLY A 51 3.39 -9.51 -3.38
CA GLY A 51 4.34 -8.52 -2.86
C GLY A 51 5.66 -8.44 -3.63
N GLY A 52 6.34 -7.30 -3.50
CA GLY A 52 7.58 -6.99 -4.21
C GLY A 52 7.69 -5.52 -4.57
N VAL A 53 8.66 -5.23 -5.45
CA VAL A 53 8.98 -3.87 -5.89
C VAL A 53 7.94 -3.41 -6.91
N VAL A 54 7.41 -2.20 -6.70
CA VAL A 54 6.52 -1.49 -7.60
C VAL A 54 7.35 -0.92 -8.76
N ALA A 55 6.82 -0.94 -9.97
CA ALA A 55 7.53 -0.40 -11.13
C ALA A 55 7.67 1.13 -11.02
N ASP A 56 8.79 1.67 -11.52
CA ASP A 56 9.13 3.10 -11.54
C ASP A 56 8.08 4.00 -12.21
N ALA A 57 7.12 3.42 -12.94
CA ALA A 57 5.99 4.16 -13.52
C ALA A 57 4.88 4.49 -12.50
N TRP A 58 4.92 3.86 -11.32
CA TRP A 58 3.84 3.83 -10.32
C TRP A 58 4.36 3.92 -8.87
N ASP A 59 5.62 4.28 -8.67
CA ASP A 59 6.34 4.24 -7.38
C ASP A 59 6.13 5.49 -6.50
N ALA A 60 5.19 6.37 -6.87
CA ALA A 60 4.83 7.55 -6.07
C ALA A 60 3.32 7.84 -6.12
N TYR A 61 2.82 8.45 -5.04
CA TYR A 61 1.46 9.00 -4.97
C TYR A 61 1.49 10.51 -4.73
N PRO A 62 0.80 11.32 -5.55
CA PRO A 62 0.77 12.78 -5.39
C PRO A 62 0.02 13.20 -4.11
N THR A 63 0.48 14.26 -3.46
CA THR A 63 -0.18 14.90 -2.32
C THR A 63 -0.35 16.40 -2.58
N ASP A 64 -1.49 16.96 -2.15
CA ASP A 64 -1.73 18.42 -2.21
C ASP A 64 -1.17 19.16 -0.99
N VAL A 65 -0.62 18.41 -0.02
CA VAL A 65 -0.04 18.92 1.21
C VAL A 65 1.40 18.43 1.35
N PRO A 66 2.32 19.28 1.84
CA PRO A 66 3.67 18.85 2.16
C PRO A 66 3.69 17.76 3.24
N THR A 67 4.60 16.81 3.05
CA THR A 67 4.94 15.76 4.01
C THR A 67 6.39 15.92 4.45
N SER A 68 6.85 15.11 5.40
CA SER A 68 8.27 15.06 5.74
C SER A 68 9.14 14.52 4.59
N TRP A 69 8.54 13.78 3.66
CA TRP A 69 9.22 13.16 2.53
C TRP A 69 9.40 14.13 1.36
N SER A 70 8.30 14.73 0.90
CA SER A 70 8.30 15.73 -0.17
C SER A 70 7.13 16.71 -0.01
N ASP A 71 7.22 17.85 -0.70
CA ASP A 71 6.20 18.89 -0.73
C ASP A 71 4.92 18.46 -1.47
N ASP A 72 4.99 17.44 -2.34
CA ASP A 72 3.96 17.14 -3.35
C ASP A 72 3.73 15.64 -3.64
N HIS A 73 4.45 14.72 -2.97
CA HIS A 73 4.24 13.29 -3.12
C HIS A 73 4.79 12.47 -1.94
N VAL A 74 4.38 11.20 -1.90
CA VAL A 74 4.92 10.17 -0.99
C VAL A 74 5.38 8.94 -1.78
N PRO A 75 6.38 8.18 -1.30
CA PRO A 75 6.94 7.04 -2.02
C PRO A 75 6.05 5.80 -1.86
N PHE A 76 6.01 4.96 -2.89
CA PHE A 76 5.34 3.66 -2.89
C PHE A 76 6.12 2.65 -3.74
N ASP A 77 7.42 2.51 -3.45
CA ASP A 77 8.37 1.68 -4.19
C ASP A 77 8.22 0.18 -3.93
N VAL A 78 7.54 -0.21 -2.86
CA VAL A 78 7.28 -1.60 -2.49
C VAL A 78 5.82 -1.78 -2.07
N LEU A 79 5.26 -2.93 -2.44
CA LEU A 79 4.01 -3.41 -1.86
C LEU A 79 4.31 -4.71 -1.12
N MET A 80 3.99 -4.75 0.17
CA MET A 80 4.09 -5.96 0.99
C MET A 80 3.11 -7.03 0.49
N GLY A 81 3.52 -8.30 0.65
CA GLY A 81 2.69 -9.46 0.32
C GLY A 81 1.90 -9.97 1.52
N ILE A 82 1.11 -11.01 1.28
CA ILE A 82 0.36 -11.78 2.28
C ILE A 82 1.14 -13.04 2.70
N GLY A 83 2.12 -13.48 1.90
CA GLY A 83 2.93 -14.66 2.19
C GLY A 83 3.93 -14.47 3.33
N GLU A 84 4.16 -15.56 4.07
CA GLU A 84 5.28 -15.70 5.00
C GLU A 84 6.57 -15.87 4.18
N ASN A 85 7.23 -14.75 3.87
CA ASN A 85 8.60 -14.76 3.35
C ASN A 85 9.53 -14.41 4.52
N ASP A 86 10.30 -15.38 5.03
CA ASP A 86 11.20 -15.19 6.18
C ASP A 86 12.19 -14.02 6.00
N ASP A 87 12.46 -13.60 4.76
CA ASP A 87 13.40 -12.53 4.44
C ASP A 87 12.75 -11.14 4.22
N ARG A 88 11.42 -11.00 4.31
CA ARG A 88 10.73 -9.71 4.05
C ARG A 88 9.52 -9.49 4.95
N LEU A 89 9.28 -8.23 5.33
CA LEU A 89 8.04 -7.84 5.99
C LEU A 89 6.82 -8.15 5.12
N SER A 90 5.78 -8.64 5.77
CA SER A 90 4.50 -8.97 5.17
C SER A 90 3.39 -8.11 5.79
N MET A 91 2.24 -8.04 5.11
CA MET A 91 1.04 -7.45 5.69
C MET A 91 0.65 -8.12 7.01
N LEU A 92 0.97 -9.41 7.20
CA LEU A 92 0.64 -10.16 8.42
C LEU A 92 1.43 -9.66 9.64
N ASP A 93 2.52 -8.93 9.43
CA ASP A 93 3.31 -8.29 10.49
C ASP A 93 2.70 -6.97 10.96
N SER A 94 1.61 -6.49 10.34
CA SER A 94 0.98 -5.20 10.66
C SER A 94 0.70 -5.04 12.15
N ALA A 95 0.16 -6.05 12.83
CA ALA A 95 -0.16 -5.94 14.26
C ALA A 95 1.09 -5.69 15.13
N TYR A 96 2.19 -6.38 14.81
CA TYR A 96 3.47 -6.20 15.50
C TYR A 96 4.06 -4.81 15.21
N LEU A 97 4.11 -4.41 13.95
CA LEU A 97 4.67 -3.13 13.52
C LEU A 97 3.85 -1.93 14.04
N ILE A 98 2.52 -2.03 14.05
CA ILE A 98 1.65 -1.00 14.62
C ILE A 98 1.95 -0.79 16.10
N GLU A 99 2.15 -1.86 16.87
CA GLU A 99 2.52 -1.77 18.29
C GLU A 99 3.94 -1.22 18.46
N GLU A 100 4.91 -1.71 17.68
CA GLU A 100 6.32 -1.29 17.73
C GLU A 100 6.48 0.20 17.47
N TRP A 101 5.76 0.73 16.48
CA TRP A 101 5.87 2.13 16.04
C TRP A 101 4.78 3.04 16.61
N GLY A 102 3.91 2.54 17.49
CA GLY A 102 2.85 3.33 18.12
C GLY A 102 1.80 3.88 17.15
N LEU A 103 1.63 3.23 16.00
CA LEU A 103 0.66 3.63 14.98
C LEU A 103 -0.78 3.45 15.50
N PRO A 104 -1.75 4.21 14.97
CA PRO A 104 -3.14 4.02 15.32
C PRO A 104 -3.64 2.66 14.78
N SER A 105 -4.79 2.20 15.27
CA SER A 105 -5.33 0.86 14.95
C SER A 105 -6.87 0.91 14.86
N PRO A 106 -7.52 0.12 13.98
CA PRO A 106 -6.95 -0.92 13.10
C PRO A 106 -6.41 -0.40 11.76
N LEU A 107 -5.20 -0.84 11.39
CA LEU A 107 -4.56 -0.62 10.09
C LEU A 107 -4.02 -1.94 9.50
N VAL A 108 -3.81 -1.96 8.19
CA VAL A 108 -2.98 -2.98 7.50
C VAL A 108 -1.89 -2.25 6.71
N LEU A 109 -0.63 -2.47 7.08
CA LEU A 109 0.50 -1.79 6.47
C LEU A 109 0.76 -2.36 5.07
N LEU A 110 0.93 -1.49 4.07
CA LEU A 110 1.15 -1.85 2.67
C LEU A 110 2.61 -1.64 2.25
N SER A 111 3.23 -0.58 2.75
CA SER A 111 4.61 -0.21 2.48
C SER A 111 5.16 0.60 3.66
N GLY A 112 6.48 0.58 3.83
CA GLY A 112 7.17 1.42 4.79
C GLY A 112 8.60 0.97 5.06
N ASP A 113 9.37 1.87 5.65
CA ASP A 113 10.80 1.70 5.93
C ASP A 113 11.13 1.68 7.44
N GLY A 114 10.12 1.87 8.29
CA GLY A 114 10.24 2.02 9.74
C GLY A 114 9.95 3.44 10.21
N HIS A 115 10.29 4.46 9.43
CA HIS A 115 10.01 5.86 9.74
C HIS A 115 8.65 6.30 9.18
N THR A 116 8.37 5.88 7.95
CA THR A 116 7.13 6.20 7.26
C THR A 116 6.39 4.94 6.82
N TRP A 117 5.06 5.02 6.79
CA TRP A 117 4.19 3.90 6.44
C TRP A 117 3.03 4.34 5.57
N ILE A 118 2.72 3.55 4.54
CA ILE A 118 1.44 3.63 3.82
C ILE A 118 0.59 2.45 4.26
N ALA A 119 -0.63 2.71 4.73
CA ALA A 119 -1.51 1.68 5.26
C ALA A 119 -2.97 1.83 4.80
N LEU A 120 -3.67 0.69 4.78
CA LEU A 120 -5.13 0.65 4.75
C LEU A 120 -5.65 1.04 6.14
N ASP A 121 -6.46 2.09 6.20
CA ASP A 121 -7.02 2.62 7.42
C ASP A 121 -8.48 2.19 7.60
N TYR A 122 -8.69 1.27 8.55
CA TYR A 122 -9.99 0.70 8.87
C TYR A 122 -10.69 1.39 10.04
N ARG A 123 -10.08 2.42 10.66
CA ARG A 123 -10.60 3.09 11.87
C ARG A 123 -12.02 3.63 11.68
N THR A 124 -12.34 4.08 10.46
CA THR A 124 -13.65 4.67 10.15
C THR A 124 -14.64 3.66 9.56
N CYS A 125 -14.20 2.81 8.63
CA CYS A 125 -15.09 1.88 7.91
C CYS A 125 -15.36 0.57 8.64
N GLY A 126 -14.50 0.20 9.61
CA GLY A 126 -14.54 -1.09 10.29
C GLY A 126 -14.02 -2.25 9.44
N ALA A 127 -13.86 -3.41 10.06
CA ALA A 127 -13.20 -4.59 9.51
C ALA A 127 -13.77 -5.13 8.18
N ASP A 128 -15.07 -4.96 7.93
CA ASP A 128 -15.73 -5.41 6.69
C ASP A 128 -15.97 -4.27 5.68
N GLY A 129 -15.51 -3.05 5.98
CA GLY A 129 -15.70 -1.87 5.15
C GLY A 129 -14.61 -1.69 4.07
N GLU A 130 -14.78 -0.68 3.23
CA GLU A 130 -13.74 -0.25 2.27
C GLU A 130 -12.81 0.77 2.99
N PRO A 131 -11.54 0.41 3.28
CA PRO A 131 -10.61 1.27 3.98
C PRO A 131 -10.09 2.39 3.08
N SER A 132 -9.83 3.55 3.68
CA SER A 132 -9.00 4.58 3.04
C SER A 132 -7.53 4.14 3.01
N VAL A 133 -6.73 4.81 2.18
CA VAL A 133 -5.27 4.69 2.20
C VAL A 133 -4.70 5.97 2.81
N THR A 134 -3.82 5.80 3.79
CA THR A 134 -3.25 6.89 4.59
C THR A 134 -1.74 6.71 4.69
N TRP A 135 -0.99 7.79 4.55
CA TRP A 135 0.44 7.86 4.86
C TRP A 135 0.64 8.30 6.30
N PHE A 136 1.61 7.72 6.99
CA PHE A 136 1.95 7.98 8.38
C PHE A 136 3.43 8.28 8.50
N ASP A 137 3.75 9.31 9.28
CA ASP A 137 5.09 9.61 9.77
C ASP A 137 5.16 9.35 11.26
N VAL A 138 6.05 8.45 11.68
CA VAL A 138 6.20 8.11 13.10
C VAL A 138 7.02 9.17 13.84
N GLU A 139 7.97 9.82 13.18
CA GLU A 139 8.85 10.82 13.80
C GLU A 139 8.15 12.16 14.00
N ASP A 140 7.35 12.59 13.02
CA ASP A 140 6.58 13.84 13.06
C ASP A 140 5.19 13.67 13.70
N GLU A 141 4.81 12.42 14.03
CA GLU A 141 3.49 12.06 14.57
C GLU A 141 2.34 12.58 13.67
N SER A 142 2.53 12.55 12.36
CA SER A 142 1.60 13.10 11.37
C SER A 142 1.02 12.02 10.45
N GLU A 143 -0.22 12.24 10.00
CA GLU A 143 -0.91 11.34 9.06
C GLU A 143 -1.57 12.15 7.94
N VAL A 144 -1.45 11.67 6.72
CA VAL A 144 -1.98 12.30 5.50
C VAL A 144 -2.88 11.31 4.76
N PRO A 145 -4.21 11.56 4.69
CA PRO A 145 -5.10 10.74 3.88
C PRO A 145 -4.74 10.87 2.40
N LEU A 146 -4.44 9.74 1.75
CA LEU A 146 -4.04 9.71 0.34
C LEU A 146 -5.26 9.47 -0.55
N ALA A 147 -6.09 8.47 -0.22
CA ALA A 147 -7.25 8.12 -1.02
C ALA A 147 -8.38 7.53 -0.16
N GLY A 148 -9.63 7.71 -0.61
CA GLY A 148 -10.80 7.11 0.05
C GLY A 148 -10.98 5.61 -0.17
N GLY A 149 -10.05 4.96 -0.88
CA GLY A 149 -10.10 3.53 -1.20
C GLY A 149 -8.84 3.06 -1.94
N PHE A 150 -8.47 1.79 -1.76
CA PHE A 150 -7.24 1.24 -2.36
C PHE A 150 -7.25 1.30 -3.90
N ARG A 151 -8.41 1.08 -4.54
CA ARG A 151 -8.50 1.20 -6.01
C ARG A 151 -8.17 2.63 -6.47
N THR A 152 -8.74 3.64 -5.82
CA THR A 152 -8.49 5.05 -6.13
C THR A 152 -7.04 5.43 -5.89
N PHE A 153 -6.41 4.86 -4.85
CA PHE A 153 -4.98 5.00 -4.60
C PHE A 153 -4.16 4.45 -5.78
N VAL A 154 -4.37 3.20 -6.18
CA VAL A 154 -3.63 2.58 -7.31
C VAL A 154 -3.85 3.33 -8.62
N GLU A 155 -5.09 3.76 -8.89
CA GLU A 155 -5.39 4.58 -10.08
C GLU A 155 -4.77 5.98 -10.01
N GLY A 156 -4.33 6.46 -8.85
CA GLY A 156 -3.65 7.75 -8.69
C GLY A 156 -2.12 7.68 -8.70
N LEU A 157 -1.54 6.47 -8.64
CA LEU A 157 -0.09 6.29 -8.68
C LEU A 157 0.50 6.82 -9.99
N THR A 158 1.73 7.31 -9.89
CA THR A 158 2.54 7.80 -11.01
C THR A 158 4.03 7.60 -10.71
N ALA A 159 4.88 7.98 -11.66
CA ALA A 159 6.32 7.88 -11.51
C ALA A 159 6.83 8.98 -10.58
N SER A 160 7.69 8.62 -9.63
CA SER A 160 8.43 9.56 -8.78
C SER A 160 9.20 10.59 -9.62
N THR A 161 9.75 10.18 -10.75
CA THR A 161 10.44 11.05 -11.73
C THR A 161 9.56 12.15 -12.33
N ALA A 162 8.23 12.08 -12.20
CA ALA A 162 7.34 13.17 -12.61
C ALA A 162 7.38 14.38 -11.66
N PHE A 163 7.88 14.18 -10.43
CA PHE A 163 8.05 15.21 -9.40
C PHE A 163 9.50 15.69 -9.30
N ASP A 164 10.43 15.00 -9.97
CA ASP A 164 11.82 15.42 -10.08
C ASP A 164 11.88 16.61 -11.06
N ASP A 165 11.57 17.80 -10.54
CA ASP A 165 11.58 19.09 -11.24
C ASP A 165 13.04 19.52 -11.50
N GLY A 166 13.83 18.66 -12.15
CA GLY A 166 15.16 18.95 -12.71
C GLY A 166 16.05 19.87 -11.88
N GLN A 167 16.20 19.59 -10.58
CA GLN A 167 17.19 20.28 -9.75
C GLN A 167 18.55 19.60 -9.94
N ASP A 168 19.24 19.99 -11.03
CA ASP A 168 20.70 19.90 -11.13
C ASP A 168 21.35 21.11 -10.44
#